data_AF-A0A2V2T7G9-F1
#
_entry.id   AF-A0A2V2T7G9-F1
#
_cell.length_a   1.000
_cell.length_b   1.000
_cell.length_c   1.000
_cell.angle_alpha   90.00
_cell.angle_beta   90.00
_cell.angle_gamma   90.00
#
_symmetry.space_group_name_H-M   'P 1'
#
loop_
_entity.id
_entity.type
_entity.pdbx_description
1 polymer ?
#
loop_
_entity_poly.entity_id
_entity_poly.type
_entity_poly.pdbx_seq_one_letter_code
_entity_poly.pdbx_strand_id
1 'polypeptide(L)'
;MLALVAGGAQAATGGQISFTGHVLEDTCDVSVNGGGADASINLPSISTGEFDTVGSTAGEQRFTITLNGCSVGQTYKVDFGSANINPGTGNLTFNGEALSMSGIELQIANEELEAIDLRTNDNNASKLLEEAGPLEFAYYARYVQTSELVSAGTADTALLYSIRYD
;
A
#
# COMPACT_ATOMS: atom_id res chain seq x y z
N MET A 1 52.72 17.96 68.33
CA MET A 1 53.64 17.70 67.19
C MET A 1 53.19 16.39 66.55
N LEU A 2 52.93 16.41 65.23
CA LEU A 2 52.29 15.37 64.39
C LEU A 2 50.78 15.16 64.65
N ALA A 3 49.89 15.03 63.67
CA ALA A 3 50.05 14.43 62.33
C ALA A 3 49.15 15.06 61.23
N LEU A 4 49.58 14.82 59.99
CA LEU A 4 49.00 15.14 58.67
C LEU A 4 47.58 14.57 58.47
N VAL A 5 46.74 15.26 57.67
CA VAL A 5 45.98 14.60 56.59
C VAL A 5 45.86 15.52 55.38
N ALA A 6 46.43 15.10 54.25
CA ALA A 6 46.19 15.65 52.94
C ALA A 6 44.87 15.09 52.38
N GLY A 7 43.96 15.96 51.94
CA GLY A 7 42.77 15.59 51.17
C GLY A 7 42.91 16.12 49.75
N GLY A 8 43.23 15.24 48.82
CA GLY A 8 43.44 15.57 47.41
C GLY A 8 42.17 16.08 46.72
N ALA A 9 42.37 17.02 45.80
CA ALA A 9 41.35 17.41 44.83
C ALA A 9 41.08 16.23 43.89
N GLN A 10 39.87 15.66 43.94
CA GLN A 10 39.41 14.70 42.94
C GLN A 10 38.75 15.50 41.80
N ALA A 11 39.55 15.96 40.85
CA ALA A 11 39.01 16.39 39.57
C ALA A 11 38.60 15.13 38.80
N ALA A 12 37.31 14.83 38.76
CA ALA A 12 36.79 13.81 37.86
C ALA A 12 37.01 14.31 36.42
N THR A 13 37.97 13.71 35.71
CA THR A 13 38.13 13.91 34.28
C THR A 13 36.91 13.34 33.58
N GLY A 14 35.97 14.21 33.23
CA GLY A 14 34.87 13.88 32.34
C GLY A 14 35.42 13.47 30.97
N GLY A 15 34.95 12.34 30.45
CA GLY A 15 35.23 11.89 29.09
C GLY A 15 34.24 12.47 28.09
N GLN A 16 34.66 12.58 26.83
CA GLN A 16 33.80 12.98 25.72
C GLN A 16 33.16 11.73 25.10
N ILE A 17 31.83 11.71 25.00
CA ILE A 17 31.10 10.75 24.18
C ILE A 17 30.75 11.45 22.86
N SER A 18 31.24 10.90 21.76
CA SER A 18 30.97 11.43 20.42
C SER A 18 30.05 10.46 19.67
N PHE A 19 29.03 11.02 19.02
CA PHE A 19 28.13 10.29 18.14
C PHE A 19 28.35 10.78 16.72
N THR A 20 28.63 9.85 15.81
CA THR A 20 28.68 10.09 14.37
C THR A 20 27.65 9.18 13.72
N GLY A 21 26.75 9.76 12.94
CA GLY A 21 25.77 9.04 12.15
C GLY A 21 25.61 9.71 10.80
N HIS A 22 25.28 8.92 9.79
CA HIS A 22 24.87 9.40 8.47
C HIS A 22 23.39 9.09 8.30
N VAL A 23 22.59 10.08 7.90
CA VAL A 23 21.19 9.88 7.49
C VAL A 23 21.18 10.04 5.98
N LEU A 24 20.84 8.97 5.26
CA LEU A 24 20.62 9.01 3.82
C LEU A 24 19.10 9.11 3.59
N GLU A 25 18.67 10.08 2.79
CA GLU A 25 17.30 10.18 2.28
C GLU A 25 17.21 9.41 0.96
N ASP A 26 16.98 8.10 1.02
CA ASP A 26 16.62 7.32 -0.17
C ASP A 26 15.09 7.18 -0.22
N THR A 27 14.38 8.29 -0.44
CA THR A 27 12.96 8.20 -0.77
C THR A 27 12.83 7.80 -2.24
N CYS A 28 12.21 6.65 -2.51
CA CYS A 28 11.91 6.27 -3.88
C CYS A 28 10.88 7.23 -4.49
N ASP A 29 11.07 7.58 -5.76
CA ASP A 29 10.04 8.26 -6.55
C ASP A 29 8.95 7.26 -6.94
N VAL A 30 7.69 7.59 -6.69
CA VAL A 30 6.56 6.72 -7.01
C VAL A 30 5.80 7.23 -8.23
N SER A 31 5.49 6.33 -9.16
CA SER A 31 4.57 6.59 -10.26
C SER A 31 3.50 5.52 -10.37
N VAL A 32 2.26 5.94 -10.64
CA VAL A 32 1.14 5.03 -10.92
C VAL A 32 0.84 5.09 -12.41
N ASN A 33 0.84 3.93 -13.10
CA ASN A 33 0.71 3.83 -14.56
C ASN A 33 1.68 4.73 -15.34
N GLY A 34 2.89 4.94 -14.83
CA GLY A 34 3.90 5.82 -15.43
C GLY A 34 3.60 7.33 -15.33
N GLY A 35 2.56 7.71 -14.58
CA GLY A 35 2.22 9.10 -14.26
C GLY A 35 2.90 9.60 -12.98
N GLY A 36 2.16 10.38 -12.18
CA GLY A 36 2.60 10.80 -10.85
C GLY A 36 2.23 9.78 -9.76
N ALA A 37 2.44 10.17 -8.50
CA ALA A 37 2.02 9.38 -7.35
C ALA A 37 0.49 9.24 -7.25
N ASP A 38 -0.26 10.23 -7.75
CA ASP A 38 -1.70 10.17 -7.87
C ASP A 38 -2.11 9.74 -9.29
N ALA A 39 -3.10 8.86 -9.38
CA ALA A 39 -3.70 8.47 -10.66
C ALA A 39 -5.21 8.23 -10.53
N SER A 40 -5.90 8.41 -11.65
CA SER A 40 -7.28 7.98 -11.82
C SER A 40 -7.31 6.72 -12.67
N ILE A 41 -7.85 5.64 -12.11
CA ILE A 41 -8.02 4.37 -12.81
C ILE A 41 -9.46 4.29 -13.30
N ASN A 42 -9.65 4.36 -14.63
CA ASN A 42 -10.96 4.22 -15.22
C ASN A 42 -11.33 2.74 -15.31
N LEU A 43 -12.36 2.33 -14.58
CA LEU A 43 -12.92 0.99 -14.69
C LEU A 43 -13.77 0.87 -15.98
N PRO A 44 -13.75 -0.28 -16.65
CA PRO A 44 -14.60 -0.49 -17.82
C PRO A 44 -16.08 -0.53 -17.42
N SER A 45 -16.95 -0.07 -18.31
CA SER A 45 -18.39 -0.25 -18.12
C SER A 45 -18.77 -1.71 -18.34
N ILE A 46 -19.52 -2.28 -17.39
CA ILE A 46 -20.01 -3.66 -17.44
C ILE A 46 -21.54 -3.71 -17.39
N SER A 47 -22.12 -4.80 -17.86
CA SER A 47 -23.53 -5.15 -17.66
C SER A 47 -23.70 -6.00 -16.41
N THR A 48 -24.82 -5.84 -15.70
CA THR A 48 -25.14 -6.74 -14.57
C THR A 48 -25.30 -8.20 -15.00
N GLY A 49 -25.54 -8.46 -16.29
CA GLY A 49 -25.63 -9.81 -16.84
C GLY A 49 -24.26 -10.50 -17.06
N GLU A 50 -23.15 -9.83 -16.78
CA GLU A 50 -21.82 -10.45 -16.77
C GLU A 50 -21.51 -11.17 -15.45
N PHE A 51 -22.35 -10.98 -14.43
CA PHE A 51 -22.26 -11.69 -13.17
C PHE A 51 -23.16 -12.93 -13.17
N ASP A 52 -22.59 -14.06 -12.78
CA ASP A 52 -23.30 -15.35 -12.71
C ASP A 52 -23.80 -15.66 -11.29
N THR A 53 -22.89 -15.56 -10.32
CA THR A 53 -23.14 -15.89 -8.90
C THR A 53 -22.30 -15.01 -7.97
N VAL A 54 -22.66 -14.96 -6.69
CA VAL A 54 -21.82 -14.33 -5.66
C VAL A 54 -20.37 -14.84 -5.75
N GLY A 55 -19.42 -13.91 -5.78
CA GLY A 55 -18.00 -14.16 -6.02
C GLY A 55 -17.55 -14.05 -7.48
N SER A 56 -18.47 -14.00 -8.44
CA SER A 56 -18.12 -13.74 -9.85
C SER A 56 -17.57 -12.33 -10.03
N THR A 57 -16.63 -12.19 -10.98
CA THR A 57 -15.92 -10.94 -11.22
C THR A 57 -16.03 -10.49 -12.67
N ALA A 58 -16.04 -9.18 -12.90
CA ALA A 58 -16.12 -8.61 -14.23
C ALA A 58 -15.32 -7.29 -14.32
N GLY A 59 -15.03 -6.86 -15.54
CA GLY A 59 -14.43 -5.54 -15.79
C GLY A 59 -13.03 -5.36 -15.21
N GLU A 60 -12.17 -6.37 -15.40
CA GLU A 60 -10.78 -6.34 -14.93
C GLU A 60 -9.97 -5.21 -15.60
N GLN A 61 -9.32 -4.38 -14.78
CA GLN A 61 -8.49 -3.26 -15.20
C GLN A 61 -7.12 -3.35 -14.51
N ARG A 62 -6.06 -3.55 -15.29
CA ARG A 62 -4.68 -3.54 -14.78
C ARG A 62 -4.25 -2.11 -14.41
N PHE A 63 -3.49 -2.00 -13.33
CA PHE A 63 -2.73 -0.80 -12.99
C PHE A 63 -1.39 -1.19 -12.34
N THR A 64 -0.41 -0.30 -12.41
CA THR A 64 0.92 -0.53 -11.84
C THR A 64 1.33 0.61 -10.91
N ILE A 65 2.09 0.27 -9.88
CA ILE A 65 2.80 1.21 -9.00
C ILE A 65 4.28 0.92 -9.18
N THR A 66 5.03 1.91 -9.66
CA THR A 66 6.47 1.78 -9.96
C THR A 66 7.26 2.65 -9.02
N LEU A 67 8.28 2.06 -8.39
CA LEU A 67 9.25 2.78 -7.58
C LEU A 67 10.52 3.01 -8.39
N ASN A 68 11.04 4.24 -8.38
CA ASN A 68 12.23 4.64 -9.12
C ASN A 68 13.27 5.23 -8.16
N GLY A 69 14.55 5.06 -8.49
CA GLY A 69 15.65 5.60 -7.67
C GLY A 69 15.79 4.94 -6.30
N CYS A 70 15.23 3.75 -6.10
CA CYS A 70 15.30 2.98 -4.86
C CYS A 70 16.68 2.37 -4.61
N SER A 71 16.98 2.15 -3.33
CA SER A 71 18.20 1.47 -2.87
C SER A 71 18.15 -0.02 -3.21
N VAL A 72 19.20 -0.51 -3.88
CA VAL A 72 19.39 -1.93 -4.18
C VAL A 72 19.64 -2.73 -2.91
N GLY A 73 19.10 -3.95 -2.85
CA GLY A 73 19.20 -4.85 -1.71
C GLY A 73 18.14 -4.63 -0.62
N GLN A 74 17.22 -3.68 -0.83
CA GLN A 74 16.10 -3.40 0.07
C GLN A 74 14.82 -4.10 -0.41
N THR A 75 14.01 -4.57 0.54
CA THR A 75 12.68 -5.11 0.24
C THR A 75 11.63 -4.01 0.38
N TYR A 76 10.76 -3.90 -0.63
CA TYR A 76 9.70 -2.91 -0.68
C TYR A 76 8.34 -3.60 -0.69
N LYS A 77 7.35 -2.99 -0.05
CA LYS A 77 5.95 -3.42 -0.10
C LYS A 77 5.04 -2.23 -0.35
N VAL A 78 4.04 -2.41 -1.20
CA VAL A 78 2.91 -1.48 -1.29
C VAL A 78 1.87 -1.95 -0.28
N ASP A 79 1.43 -1.06 0.60
CA ASP A 79 0.29 -1.32 1.49
C ASP A 79 -0.89 -0.48 1.09
N PHE A 80 -2.01 -1.15 0.91
CA PHE A 80 -3.27 -0.54 0.57
C PHE A 80 -4.08 -0.20 1.82
N GLY A 81 -4.86 0.87 1.71
CA GLY A 81 -5.86 1.27 2.69
C GLY A 81 -6.99 2.05 2.03
N SER A 82 -8.09 2.25 2.73
CA SER A 82 -9.17 3.15 2.32
C SER A 82 -10.14 3.36 3.48
N ALA A 83 -10.89 4.45 3.46
CA ALA A 83 -12.03 4.65 4.34
C ALA A 83 -13.23 3.76 3.96
N ASN A 84 -13.25 3.22 2.73
CA ASN A 84 -14.37 2.51 2.15
C ASN A 84 -14.17 0.98 2.12
N ILE A 85 -13.30 0.44 2.95
CA ILE A 85 -13.12 -1.02 3.02
C ILE A 85 -14.33 -1.64 3.71
N ASN A 86 -14.99 -2.61 3.05
CA ASN A 86 -16.02 -3.41 3.69
C ASN A 86 -15.34 -4.36 4.71
N PRO A 87 -15.68 -4.28 6.01
CA PRO A 87 -15.04 -5.09 7.04
C PRO A 87 -15.35 -6.59 6.94
N GLY A 88 -16.42 -6.98 6.24
CA GLY A 88 -16.85 -8.36 6.05
C GLY A 88 -16.16 -9.06 4.87
N THR A 89 -15.81 -8.32 3.81
CA THR A 89 -15.24 -8.91 2.57
C THR A 89 -13.79 -8.50 2.32
N GLY A 90 -13.34 -7.36 2.86
CA GLY A 90 -12.02 -6.80 2.56
C GLY A 90 -11.92 -6.08 1.21
N ASN A 91 -13.01 -5.95 0.45
CA ASN A 91 -13.05 -5.18 -0.79
C ASN A 91 -13.46 -3.71 -0.53
N LEU A 92 -13.41 -2.87 -1.56
CA LEU A 92 -13.90 -1.49 -1.48
C LEU A 92 -15.39 -1.39 -1.82
N THR A 93 -16.13 -0.65 -1.00
CA THR A 93 -17.48 -0.20 -1.32
C THR A 93 -17.45 1.06 -2.20
N PHE A 94 -18.53 1.31 -2.94
CA PHE A 94 -18.71 2.52 -3.74
C PHE A 94 -19.41 3.64 -2.94
N ASN A 95 -19.07 4.89 -3.23
CA ASN A 95 -19.69 6.07 -2.63
C ASN A 95 -21.11 6.25 -3.20
N GLY A 96 -22.10 6.33 -2.31
CA GLY A 96 -23.53 6.20 -2.66
C GLY A 96 -24.26 7.47 -3.11
N GLU A 97 -23.61 8.42 -3.79
CA GLU A 97 -24.22 9.75 -4.03
C GLU A 97 -24.93 9.90 -5.40
N ALA A 98 -24.63 9.05 -6.40
CA ALA A 98 -25.32 9.06 -7.70
C ALA A 98 -25.51 7.64 -8.29
N LEU A 99 -26.77 7.20 -8.43
CA LEU A 99 -27.17 5.85 -8.87
C LEU A 99 -26.53 4.74 -8.03
N SER A 100 -27.14 4.44 -6.88
CA SER A 100 -26.61 3.46 -5.93
C SER A 100 -26.54 2.05 -6.55
N MET A 101 -25.33 1.65 -6.95
CA MET A 101 -25.00 0.27 -7.24
C MET A 101 -25.16 -0.56 -5.96
N SER A 102 -25.72 -1.77 -6.06
CA SER A 102 -25.87 -2.68 -4.92
C SER A 102 -25.47 -4.08 -5.30
N GLY A 103 -25.00 -4.85 -4.30
CA GLY A 103 -24.56 -6.23 -4.50
C GLY A 103 -23.25 -6.37 -5.28
N ILE A 104 -22.51 -5.28 -5.47
CA ILE A 104 -21.23 -5.24 -6.19
C ILE A 104 -20.24 -4.40 -5.37
N GLU A 105 -19.00 -4.86 -5.30
CA GLU A 105 -17.86 -4.16 -4.70
C GLU A 105 -16.69 -4.08 -5.69
N LEU A 106 -15.68 -3.27 -5.38
CA LEU A 106 -14.42 -3.25 -6.12
C LEU A 106 -13.36 -4.07 -5.39
N GLN A 107 -12.90 -5.14 -6.03
CA GLN A 107 -11.83 -6.00 -5.53
C GLN A 107 -10.49 -5.59 -6.17
N ILE A 108 -9.45 -5.51 -5.35
CA ILE A 108 -8.07 -5.40 -5.80
C ILE A 108 -7.46 -6.80 -5.78
N ALA A 109 -6.75 -7.17 -6.84
CA ALA A 109 -6.04 -8.42 -6.96
C ALA A 109 -4.56 -8.19 -7.25
N ASN A 110 -3.72 -9.15 -6.82
CA ASN A 110 -2.29 -9.16 -7.12
C ASN A 110 -2.03 -9.54 -8.59
N GLU A 111 -0.75 -9.65 -8.96
CA GLU A 111 -0.34 -9.97 -10.33
C GLU A 111 -0.81 -11.36 -10.79
N GLU A 112 -0.98 -12.28 -9.84
CA GLU A 112 -1.50 -13.64 -10.01
C GLU A 112 -3.03 -13.73 -10.02
N LEU A 113 -3.74 -12.58 -9.99
CA LEU A 113 -5.20 -12.46 -9.95
C LEU A 113 -5.87 -12.99 -8.67
N GLU A 114 -5.09 -13.18 -7.60
CA GLU A 114 -5.60 -13.51 -6.28
C GLU A 114 -6.07 -12.23 -5.58
N ALA A 115 -7.23 -12.32 -4.92
CA ALA A 115 -7.80 -11.18 -4.20
C ALA A 115 -6.91 -10.77 -3.03
N ILE A 116 -6.67 -9.47 -2.90
CA ILE A 116 -5.99 -8.87 -1.75
C ILE A 116 -7.05 -8.47 -0.73
N ASP A 117 -6.95 -8.99 0.50
CA ASP A 117 -7.80 -8.50 1.59
C ASP A 117 -7.27 -7.16 2.08
N LEU A 118 -7.97 -6.06 1.78
CA LEU A 118 -7.49 -4.71 2.08
C LEU A 118 -7.46 -4.40 3.59
N ARG A 119 -8.05 -5.23 4.44
CA ARG A 119 -8.00 -5.05 5.90
C ARG A 119 -6.64 -5.48 6.47
N THR A 120 -6.02 -6.48 5.85
CA THR A 120 -4.79 -7.12 6.33
C THR A 120 -3.62 -7.00 5.35
N ASN A 121 -3.90 -6.62 4.10
CA ASN A 121 -2.97 -6.74 2.96
C ASN A 121 -2.47 -8.18 2.75
N ASP A 122 -3.31 -9.17 3.05
CA ASP A 122 -3.04 -10.57 2.71
C ASP A 122 -3.05 -10.74 1.18
N ASN A 123 -2.23 -11.66 0.67
CA ASN A 123 -1.94 -11.87 -0.76
C ASN A 123 -1.26 -10.67 -1.47
N ASN A 124 -0.81 -9.66 -0.73
CA ASN A 124 -0.01 -8.56 -1.24
C ASN A 124 1.47 -8.74 -0.90
N ALA A 125 2.26 -9.14 -1.90
CA ALA A 125 3.66 -9.52 -1.72
C ALA A 125 4.62 -8.33 -1.71
N SER A 126 5.70 -8.46 -0.95
CA SER A 126 6.85 -7.56 -1.06
C SER A 126 7.77 -7.98 -2.21
N LYS A 127 8.59 -7.07 -2.71
CA LYS A 127 9.60 -7.31 -3.75
C LYS A 127 10.96 -6.80 -3.31
N LEU A 128 12.00 -7.62 -3.47
CA LEU A 128 13.40 -7.23 -3.29
C LEU A 128 13.87 -6.50 -4.56
N LEU A 129 14.52 -5.35 -4.39
CA LEU A 129 15.22 -4.70 -5.51
C LEU A 129 16.63 -5.29 -5.65
N GLU A 130 16.81 -6.24 -6.57
CA GLU A 130 18.10 -6.92 -6.74
C GLU A 130 19.15 -6.10 -7.50
N GLU A 131 18.70 -5.22 -8.42
CA GLU A 131 19.56 -4.37 -9.23
C GLU A 131 18.95 -2.98 -9.38
N ALA A 132 19.78 -1.98 -9.70
CA ALA A 132 19.31 -0.60 -9.87
C ALA A 132 18.36 -0.51 -11.07
N GLY A 133 17.19 0.10 -10.86
CA GLY A 133 16.17 0.22 -11.89
C GLY A 133 14.79 0.45 -11.31
N PRO A 134 13.76 0.54 -12.17
CA PRO A 134 12.38 0.61 -11.72
C PRO A 134 11.97 -0.71 -11.06
N LEU A 135 11.34 -0.61 -9.88
CA LEU A 135 10.68 -1.74 -9.22
C LEU A 135 9.17 -1.61 -9.42
N GLU A 136 8.60 -2.47 -10.28
CA GLU A 136 7.18 -2.44 -10.61
C GLU A 136 6.37 -3.42 -9.74
N PHE A 137 5.28 -2.92 -9.17
CA PHE A 137 4.20 -3.70 -8.57
C PHE A 137 2.97 -3.62 -9.48
N ALA A 138 2.44 -4.77 -9.87
CA ALA A 138 1.29 -4.86 -10.75
C ALA A 138 0.08 -5.40 -10.03
N TYR A 139 -1.08 -4.81 -10.32
CA TYR A 139 -2.35 -5.12 -9.69
C TYR A 139 -3.48 -5.07 -10.71
N TYR A 140 -4.63 -5.59 -10.28
CA TYR A 140 -5.87 -5.49 -11.02
C TYR A 140 -6.97 -4.97 -10.12
N ALA A 141 -7.80 -4.07 -10.65
CA ALA A 141 -9.06 -3.69 -10.07
C ALA A 141 -10.20 -4.34 -10.87
N ARG A 142 -11.14 -5.00 -10.20
CA ARG A 142 -12.28 -5.66 -10.85
C ARG A 142 -13.53 -5.59 -9.99
N TYR A 143 -14.68 -5.54 -10.64
CA TYR A 143 -15.95 -5.65 -9.93
C TYR A 143 -16.13 -7.08 -9.41
N VAL A 144 -16.72 -7.24 -8.22
CA VAL A 144 -17.09 -8.54 -7.65
C VAL A 144 -18.54 -8.53 -7.16
N GLN A 145 -19.31 -9.55 -7.52
CA GLN A 145 -20.67 -9.73 -7.03
C GLN A 145 -20.66 -10.21 -5.58
N THR A 146 -21.35 -9.49 -4.69
CA THR A 146 -21.42 -9.78 -3.25
C THR A 146 -22.83 -10.14 -2.76
N SER A 147 -23.83 -10.03 -3.62
CA SER A 147 -25.23 -10.40 -3.35
C SER A 147 -25.86 -11.07 -4.55
N GLU A 148 -26.85 -11.95 -4.33
CA GLU A 148 -27.63 -12.58 -5.41
C GLU A 148 -28.31 -11.55 -6.31
N LEU A 149 -28.78 -10.45 -5.71
CA LEU A 149 -29.36 -9.33 -6.43
C LEU A 149 -28.31 -8.23 -6.60
N VAL A 150 -28.07 -7.85 -7.85
CA VAL A 150 -27.21 -6.74 -8.24
C VAL A 150 -28.03 -5.65 -8.93
N SER A 151 -27.67 -4.38 -8.72
CA SER A 151 -28.24 -3.25 -9.43
C SER A 151 -27.15 -2.41 -10.07
N ALA A 152 -27.39 -1.93 -11.29
CA ALA A 152 -26.49 -1.00 -11.97
C ALA A 152 -26.42 0.34 -11.24
N GLY A 153 -25.28 1.02 -11.38
CA GLY A 153 -25.04 2.31 -10.74
C GLY A 153 -23.67 2.86 -11.08
N THR A 154 -23.26 3.92 -10.39
CA THR A 154 -21.94 4.54 -10.58
C THR A 154 -20.92 3.88 -9.64
N ALA A 155 -19.70 3.70 -10.14
CA ALA A 155 -18.62 3.01 -9.46
C ALA A 155 -17.51 3.99 -9.03
N ASP A 156 -17.81 4.85 -8.06
CA ASP A 156 -16.86 5.80 -7.52
C ASP A 156 -16.34 5.34 -6.16
N THR A 157 -15.04 5.12 -6.03
CA THR A 157 -14.38 4.84 -4.75
C THR A 157 -12.93 5.29 -4.79
N ALA A 158 -12.24 5.24 -3.65
CA ALA A 158 -10.85 5.62 -3.54
C ALA A 158 -10.04 4.52 -2.85
N LEU A 159 -8.89 4.20 -3.42
CA LEU A 159 -7.87 3.35 -2.83
C LEU A 159 -6.68 4.24 -2.46
N LEU A 160 -6.25 4.17 -1.21
CA LEU A 160 -5.01 4.77 -0.74
C LEU A 160 -3.92 3.72 -0.75
N TYR A 161 -2.68 4.15 -0.94
CA TYR A 161 -1.52 3.28 -0.80
C TYR A 161 -0.37 3.99 -0.10
N SER A 162 0.54 3.20 0.45
CA SER A 162 1.80 3.66 1.04
C SER A 162 2.92 2.67 0.72
N ILE A 163 4.17 3.13 0.75
CA ILE A 163 5.33 2.26 0.53
C ILE A 163 5.98 1.97 1.87
N ARG A 164 6.10 0.69 2.20
CA ARG A 164 6.90 0.19 3.32
C ARG A 164 8.25 -0.33 2.82
N TYR A 165 9.25 -0.15 3.68
CA TYR A 165 10.64 -0.53 3.48
C TYR A 165 10.98 -1.50 4.60
N ASP A 166 11.29 -2.76 4.25
CA ASP A 166 11.63 -3.83 5.20
C ASP A 166 13.09 -4.25 5.06
#